data_AF-A0A2N9G2D7-F1
#
_entry.id   AF-A0A2N9G2D7-F1
#
_cell.length_a   1.000
_cell.length_b   1.000
_cell.length_c   1.000
_cell.angle_alpha   90.00
_cell.angle_beta   90.00
_cell.angle_gamma   90.00
#
_symmetry.space_group_name_H-M   'P 1'
#
loop_
_entity.id
_entity.type
_entity.pdbx_description
1 polymer ?
#
loop_
_entity_poly.entity_id
_entity_poly.type
_entity_poly.pdbx_seq_one_letter_code
_entity_poly.pdbx_strand_id
1 'polypeptide(L)'
;MCDAPGLVQFMNAVAEMAQGANAPSIQPVWQRELLIARNPPRVTCTHHEFDEMVETQSFITNNPLNKMSCKSFFFGSTQVSSIRKKLPHHLRTCSTFEILTAFSWRCRTISLSLNPQDQVRLIFMNNVRAILNNPPLPRGYYGNAYAISLAVTTAGELCENPLEYALELVQTAKANVTEEYVRSFIDLVVTKGRPHTTIVQSYVVSNTVRVGLCVDYGWGKAVYGGVAKIFERPSLSATTFYIQVKNSRGEDGIMVPMCLPTLAMERFVNEVHSVLNDQSDGGPMSTFIKSSM
;
A
#
# COMPACT_ATOMS: atom_id res chain seq x y z
N MET A 1 7.97 -20.28 2.51
CA MET A 1 7.03 -19.15 2.49
C MET A 1 7.76 -17.85 2.76
N CYS A 2 7.40 -16.77 2.04
CA CYS A 2 8.13 -15.51 1.94
C CYS A 2 7.16 -14.32 1.78
N ASP A 3 7.68 -13.10 2.00
CA ASP A 3 7.02 -11.87 1.56
C ASP A 3 7.37 -11.54 0.10
N ALA A 4 6.86 -10.43 -0.43
CA ALA A 4 7.08 -10.06 -1.82
C ALA A 4 8.57 -9.91 -2.22
N PRO A 5 9.46 -9.28 -1.41
CA PRO A 5 10.90 -9.30 -1.67
C PRO A 5 11.51 -10.71 -1.73
N GLY A 6 11.12 -11.60 -0.82
CA GLY A 6 11.60 -13.00 -0.86
C GLY A 6 11.11 -13.77 -2.09
N LEU A 7 9.89 -13.53 -2.55
CA LEU A 7 9.36 -14.10 -3.79
C LEU A 7 10.17 -13.64 -5.01
N VAL A 8 10.53 -12.36 -5.07
CA VAL A 8 11.34 -11.83 -6.18
C VAL A 8 12.73 -12.39 -6.19
N GLN A 9 13.35 -12.53 -5.01
CA GLN A 9 14.65 -13.19 -4.91
C GLN A 9 14.59 -14.61 -5.49
N PHE A 10 13.51 -15.35 -5.21
CA PHE A 10 13.29 -16.66 -5.81
C PHE A 10 13.09 -16.58 -7.33
N MET A 11 12.24 -15.66 -7.83
CA MET A 11 12.01 -15.52 -9.28
C MET A 11 13.29 -15.16 -10.04
N ASN A 12 14.11 -14.27 -9.49
CA ASN A 12 15.41 -13.91 -10.06
C ASN A 12 16.38 -15.10 -10.07
N ALA A 13 16.43 -15.88 -8.99
CA ALA A 13 17.25 -17.09 -8.94
C ALA A 13 16.86 -18.08 -10.05
N VAL A 14 15.57 -18.32 -10.25
CA VAL A 14 15.08 -19.19 -11.34
C VAL A 14 15.43 -18.63 -12.71
N ALA A 15 15.33 -17.32 -12.90
CA ALA A 15 15.68 -16.66 -14.14
C ALA A 15 17.17 -16.72 -14.48
N GLU A 16 18.04 -16.56 -13.50
CA GLU A 16 19.48 -16.74 -13.66
C GLU A 16 19.81 -18.18 -14.07
N MET A 17 19.20 -19.16 -13.40
CA MET A 17 19.39 -20.59 -13.72
C MET A 17 18.84 -20.96 -15.10
N ALA A 18 17.69 -20.42 -15.49
CA ALA A 18 17.12 -20.61 -16.83
C ALA A 18 18.04 -20.08 -17.95
N GLN A 19 18.86 -19.08 -17.64
CA GLN A 19 19.85 -18.49 -18.54
C GLN A 19 21.26 -19.11 -18.40
N GLY A 20 21.39 -20.22 -17.67
CA GLY A 20 22.62 -21.00 -17.60
C GLY A 20 23.51 -20.71 -16.39
N ALA A 21 23.06 -19.94 -15.40
CA ALA A 21 23.81 -19.80 -14.15
C ALA A 21 23.80 -21.11 -13.35
N ASN A 22 24.96 -21.53 -12.86
CA ASN A 22 25.10 -22.74 -12.04
C ASN A 22 24.58 -22.58 -10.61
N ALA A 23 24.45 -21.34 -10.13
CA ALA A 23 23.97 -21.00 -8.80
C ALA A 23 23.40 -19.57 -8.80
N PRO A 24 22.45 -19.25 -7.90
CA PRO A 24 21.91 -17.91 -7.80
C PRO A 24 22.96 -16.91 -7.28
N SER A 25 22.91 -15.69 -7.81
CA SER A 25 23.77 -14.56 -7.42
C SER A 25 23.58 -14.15 -5.95
N ILE A 26 22.39 -14.38 -5.41
CA ILE A 26 22.06 -14.21 -3.99
C ILE A 26 21.66 -15.56 -3.42
N GLN A 27 22.54 -16.13 -2.59
CA GLN A 27 22.25 -17.38 -1.90
C GLN A 27 21.09 -17.20 -0.91
N PRO A 28 20.07 -18.09 -0.92
CA PRO A 28 18.95 -18.00 0.00
C PRO A 28 19.41 -18.32 1.43
N VAL A 29 18.97 -17.51 2.39
CA VAL A 29 19.31 -17.67 3.81
C VAL A 29 18.05 -17.91 4.62
N TRP A 30 18.03 -19.00 5.39
CA TRP A 30 16.88 -19.38 6.23
C TRP A 30 16.72 -18.46 7.44
N GLN A 31 17.73 -18.46 8.32
CA GLN A 31 17.89 -17.70 9.58
C GLN A 31 16.63 -17.04 10.18
N ARG A 32 15.55 -17.82 10.37
CA ARG A 32 14.26 -17.31 10.89
C ARG A 32 14.34 -16.95 12.36
N GLU A 33 15.31 -17.53 13.07
CA GLU A 33 15.68 -17.22 14.45
C GLU A 33 16.06 -15.74 14.66
N LEU A 34 16.40 -14.99 13.61
CA LEU A 34 16.67 -13.55 13.72
C LEU A 34 15.42 -12.71 14.04
N LEU A 35 14.23 -13.27 13.76
CA LEU A 35 12.92 -12.62 13.94
C LEU A 35 12.03 -13.40 14.92
N ILE A 36 12.60 -13.90 16.02
CA ILE A 36 11.84 -14.48 17.13
C ILE A 36 11.59 -13.44 18.22
N ALA A 37 10.60 -13.71 19.07
CA ALA A 37 10.36 -12.91 20.25
C ALA A 37 11.57 -12.95 21.19
N ARG A 38 11.76 -11.86 21.94
CA ARG A 38 12.73 -11.79 23.04
C ARG A 38 12.37 -12.82 24.11
N ASN A 39 13.35 -13.16 24.95
CA ASN A 39 13.14 -14.06 26.09
C ASN A 39 13.53 -13.36 27.40
N PRO A 40 12.57 -12.96 28.26
CA PRO A 40 11.12 -13.07 28.04
C PRO A 40 10.61 -12.07 26.98
N PRO A 41 9.45 -12.33 26.32
CA PRO A 41 8.82 -11.36 25.43
C PRO A 41 8.49 -10.07 26.18
N ARG A 42 8.78 -8.92 25.57
CA ARG A 42 8.59 -7.59 26.17
C ARG A 42 7.87 -6.65 25.20
N VAL A 43 6.54 -6.58 25.28
CA VAL A 43 5.78 -5.58 24.50
C VAL A 43 6.04 -4.19 25.09
N THR A 44 6.65 -3.30 24.31
CA THR A 44 7.07 -1.95 24.75
C THR A 44 6.39 -0.82 24.02
N CYS A 45 5.77 -1.10 22.88
CA CYS A 45 5.01 -0.16 22.10
C CYS A 45 3.53 -0.55 22.10
N THR A 46 2.67 0.46 21.94
CA THR A 46 1.24 0.22 21.69
C THR A 46 1.03 -0.11 20.22
N HIS A 47 0.33 -1.21 19.95
CA HIS A 47 0.08 -1.74 18.61
C HIS A 47 -1.41 -1.67 18.26
N HIS A 48 -1.87 -0.45 17.94
CA HIS A 48 -3.26 -0.14 17.62
C HIS A 48 -3.80 -0.86 16.38
N GLU A 49 -2.93 -1.44 15.55
CA GLU A 49 -3.30 -2.29 14.42
C GLU A 49 -4.05 -3.57 14.85
N PHE A 50 -3.94 -3.98 16.12
CA PHE A 50 -4.60 -5.15 16.70
C PHE A 50 -5.74 -4.82 17.68
N ASP A 51 -6.07 -3.54 17.87
CA ASP A 51 -7.15 -3.16 18.78
C ASP A 51 -8.50 -3.70 18.27
N GLU A 52 -9.26 -4.34 19.16
CA GLU A 52 -10.61 -4.81 18.84
C GLU A 52 -11.53 -3.59 18.65
N MET A 53 -12.06 -3.44 17.43
CA MET A 53 -13.06 -2.42 17.14
C MET A 53 -14.39 -3.11 16.85
N VAL A 54 -15.46 -2.60 17.47
CA VAL A 54 -16.81 -2.98 17.11
C VAL A 54 -17.07 -2.46 15.70
N GLU A 55 -17.51 -3.33 14.79
CA GLU A 55 -18.13 -2.86 13.55
C GLU A 55 -19.38 -2.06 13.92
N THR A 56 -19.23 -0.74 14.03
CA THR A 56 -20.38 0.16 13.98
C THR A 56 -21.06 -0.13 12.66
N GLN A 57 -22.27 -0.71 12.73
CA GLN A 57 -23.10 -1.16 11.62
C GLN A 57 -22.76 -0.39 10.35
N SER A 58 -21.87 -0.95 9.54
CA SER A 58 -21.42 -0.24 8.37
C SER A 58 -22.63 -0.27 7.43
N PHE A 59 -23.26 0.90 7.25
CA PHE A 59 -24.41 1.08 6.35
C PHE A 59 -24.11 0.60 4.91
N ILE A 60 -22.85 0.29 4.61
CA ILE A 60 -22.35 -0.04 3.28
C ILE A 60 -22.08 -1.55 3.10
N THR A 61 -21.60 -2.30 4.11
CA THR A 61 -21.32 -3.76 3.96
C THR A 61 -22.56 -4.63 4.06
N ASN A 62 -23.61 -4.20 4.78
CA ASN A 62 -24.83 -5.00 4.98
C ASN A 62 -25.98 -4.63 4.04
N ASN A 63 -25.75 -3.72 3.08
CA ASN A 63 -26.76 -3.42 2.08
C ASN A 63 -26.44 -4.14 0.75
N PRO A 64 -27.08 -5.28 0.45
CA PRO A 64 -26.92 -5.99 -0.81
C PRO A 64 -27.29 -5.14 -2.06
N LEU A 65 -27.85 -3.94 -1.89
CA LEU A 65 -28.13 -2.98 -2.96
C LEU A 65 -26.92 -2.12 -3.35
N ASN A 66 -25.83 -2.11 -2.57
CA ASN A 66 -24.65 -1.32 -2.93
C ASN A 66 -23.83 -2.03 -4.00
N LYS A 67 -24.25 -1.86 -5.26
CA LYS A 67 -23.45 -2.25 -6.43
C LYS A 67 -22.06 -1.61 -6.32
N MET A 68 -21.05 -2.45 -6.16
CA MET A 68 -19.65 -2.03 -6.12
C MET A 68 -19.15 -1.76 -7.54
N SER A 69 -18.43 -0.67 -7.71
CA SER A 69 -17.73 -0.34 -8.95
C SER A 69 -16.23 -0.36 -8.68
N CYS A 70 -15.51 -1.11 -9.50
CA CYS A 70 -14.06 -1.22 -9.43
C CYS A 70 -13.43 -0.55 -10.65
N LYS A 71 -12.46 0.33 -10.44
CA LYS A 71 -11.75 1.07 -11.50
C LYS A 71 -10.26 1.11 -11.19
N SER A 72 -9.45 1.19 -12.24
CA SER A 72 -8.00 1.35 -12.14
C SER A 72 -7.60 2.77 -12.54
N PHE A 73 -6.79 3.42 -11.71
CA PHE A 73 -6.32 4.78 -11.92
C PHE A 73 -4.82 4.75 -12.23
N PHE A 74 -4.42 5.35 -13.35
CA PHE A 74 -3.02 5.44 -13.75
C PHE A 74 -2.41 6.76 -13.30
N PHE A 75 -1.30 6.69 -12.58
CA PHE A 75 -0.52 7.83 -12.13
C PHE A 75 0.89 7.74 -12.73
N GLY A 76 1.11 8.44 -13.84
CA GLY A 76 2.43 8.67 -14.42
C GLY A 76 3.19 9.79 -13.71
N SER A 77 4.39 10.08 -14.20
CA SER A 77 5.24 11.17 -13.68
C SER A 77 4.51 12.52 -13.65
N THR A 78 3.76 12.84 -14.71
CA THR A 78 2.99 14.09 -14.81
C THR A 78 1.93 14.18 -13.72
N GLN A 79 1.12 13.15 -13.52
CA GLN A 79 0.07 13.15 -12.49
C GLN A 79 0.66 13.26 -11.08
N VAL A 80 1.72 12.49 -10.79
CA VAL A 80 2.42 12.55 -9.50
C VAL A 80 2.99 13.95 -9.26
N SER A 81 3.60 14.56 -10.27
CA SER A 81 4.12 15.92 -10.18
C SER A 81 3.01 16.96 -9.99
N SER A 82 1.85 16.81 -10.62
CA SER A 82 0.71 17.71 -10.41
C SER A 82 0.21 17.65 -8.96
N ILE A 83 0.07 16.45 -8.39
CA ILE A 83 -0.31 16.28 -6.97
C ILE A 83 0.77 16.91 -6.06
N ARG A 84 2.05 16.68 -6.36
CA ARG A 84 3.19 17.23 -5.60
C ARG A 84 3.23 18.76 -5.59
N LYS A 85 2.83 19.42 -6.68
CA LYS A 85 2.76 20.88 -6.75
C LYS A 85 1.75 21.49 -5.78
N LYS A 86 0.71 20.74 -5.38
CA LYS A 86 -0.30 21.17 -4.39
C LYS A 86 0.25 21.24 -2.97
N LEU A 87 1.41 20.65 -2.70
CA LEU A 87 2.05 20.68 -1.39
C LEU A 87 2.94 21.94 -1.23
N PRO A 88 3.09 22.44 0.01
CA PRO A 88 4.12 23.41 0.35
C PRO A 88 5.52 22.94 -0.05
N HIS A 89 6.42 23.87 -0.38
CA HIS A 89 7.75 23.56 -0.90
C HIS A 89 8.55 22.56 -0.04
N HIS A 90 8.48 22.68 1.29
CA HIS A 90 9.22 21.81 2.21
C HIS A 90 8.73 20.35 2.22
N LEU A 91 7.48 20.08 1.83
CA LEU A 91 6.89 18.74 1.75
C LEU A 91 7.02 18.10 0.36
N ARG A 92 7.54 18.84 -0.64
CA ARG A 92 7.70 18.33 -2.01
C ARG A 92 8.80 17.28 -2.16
N THR A 93 9.57 16.97 -1.11
CA THR A 93 10.59 15.92 -1.10
C THR A 93 10.03 14.54 -0.73
N CYS A 94 8.74 14.41 -0.43
CA CYS A 94 8.10 13.14 -0.09
C CYS A 94 8.22 12.09 -1.22
N SER A 95 8.22 10.81 -0.87
CA SER A 95 8.24 9.73 -1.86
C SER A 95 6.93 9.67 -2.66
N THR A 96 6.98 9.10 -3.87
CA THR A 96 5.77 8.84 -4.68
C THR A 96 4.76 7.96 -3.93
N PHE A 97 5.24 7.01 -3.13
CA PHE A 97 4.38 6.18 -2.29
C PHE A 97 3.62 7.03 -1.26
N GLU A 98 4.32 7.88 -0.51
CA GLU A 98 3.70 8.70 0.54
C GLU A 98 2.64 9.64 -0.03
N ILE A 99 2.97 10.37 -1.10
CA ILE A 99 2.03 11.34 -1.69
C ILE A 99 0.82 10.67 -2.34
N LEU A 100 1.01 9.57 -3.09
CA LEU A 100 -0.12 8.87 -3.70
C LEU A 100 -1.00 8.21 -2.64
N THR A 101 -0.41 7.72 -1.55
CA THR A 101 -1.16 7.11 -0.45
C THR A 101 -2.01 8.16 0.27
N ALA A 102 -1.41 9.29 0.65
CA ALA A 102 -2.13 10.41 1.26
C ALA A 102 -3.26 10.92 0.37
N PHE A 103 -2.95 11.13 -0.91
CA PHE A 103 -3.92 11.59 -1.91
C PHE A 103 -5.08 10.60 -2.08
N SER A 104 -4.77 9.33 -2.33
CA SER A 104 -5.79 8.29 -2.53
C SER A 104 -6.65 8.11 -1.28
N TRP A 105 -6.05 8.14 -0.09
CA TRP A 105 -6.76 8.02 1.18
C TRP A 105 -7.74 9.17 1.38
N ARG A 106 -7.28 10.41 1.19
CA ARG A 106 -8.14 11.60 1.30
C ARG A 106 -9.28 11.57 0.28
N CYS A 107 -8.98 11.36 -1.02
CA CYS A 107 -10.01 11.29 -2.06
C CYS A 107 -11.03 10.18 -1.79
N ARG A 108 -10.57 9.02 -1.30
CA ARG A 108 -11.42 7.89 -0.94
C ARG A 108 -12.39 8.28 0.19
N THR A 109 -11.88 8.91 1.24
CA THR A 109 -12.70 9.31 2.40
C THR A 109 -13.75 10.35 2.03
N ILE A 110 -13.37 11.39 1.26
CA ILE A 110 -14.31 12.40 0.74
C ILE A 110 -15.46 11.73 -0.04
N SER A 111 -15.09 10.79 -0.90
CA SER A 111 -16.03 10.12 -1.81
C SER A 111 -16.98 9.16 -1.12
N LEU A 112 -16.60 8.61 0.03
CA LEU A 112 -17.45 7.75 0.83
C LEU A 112 -18.50 8.56 1.61
N SER A 113 -18.25 9.84 1.90
CA SER A 113 -19.13 10.71 2.69
C SER A 113 -19.58 10.06 4.00
N LEU A 114 -18.59 9.60 4.76
CA LEU A 114 -18.76 9.03 6.09
C LEU A 114 -19.24 10.11 7.08
N ASN A 115 -19.70 9.72 8.27
CA ASN A 115 -19.96 10.69 9.32
C ASN A 115 -18.63 11.40 9.67
N PRO A 116 -18.57 12.73 9.77
CA PRO A 116 -17.33 13.44 10.10
C PRO A 116 -16.63 12.94 11.38
N GLN A 117 -17.39 12.38 12.33
CA GLN A 117 -16.86 11.83 13.59
C GLN A 117 -16.38 10.37 13.48
N ASP A 118 -16.61 9.70 12.36
CA ASP A 118 -16.16 8.33 12.15
C ASP A 118 -14.63 8.28 12.06
N GLN A 119 -14.02 7.32 12.74
CA GLN A 119 -12.59 7.08 12.62
C GLN A 119 -12.27 6.41 11.29
N VAL A 120 -11.36 7.00 10.53
CA VAL A 120 -10.80 6.41 9.31
C VAL A 120 -9.36 6.01 9.54
N ARG A 121 -9.00 4.83 9.03
CA ARG A 121 -7.70 4.22 9.25
C ARG A 121 -6.98 4.01 7.93
N LEU A 122 -5.68 4.23 7.91
CA LEU A 122 -4.80 3.86 6.81
C LEU A 122 -3.78 2.84 7.31
N ILE A 123 -3.71 1.70 6.63
CA ILE A 123 -2.80 0.60 6.95
C ILE A 123 -1.87 0.36 5.76
N PHE A 124 -0.58 0.24 6.01
CA PHE A 124 0.39 -0.19 4.99
C PHE A 124 1.56 -0.96 5.61
N MET A 125 2.19 -1.81 4.80
CA MET A 125 3.29 -2.67 5.26
C MET A 125 4.63 -1.99 5.00
N ASN A 126 5.49 -1.93 6.02
CA ASN A 126 6.86 -1.44 5.90
C ASN A 126 7.83 -2.60 5.83
N ASN A 127 8.69 -2.61 4.82
CA ASN A 127 9.82 -3.53 4.77
C ASN A 127 10.84 -3.13 5.85
N VAL A 128 11.04 -3.98 6.84
CA VAL A 128 11.87 -3.67 8.02
C VAL A 128 13.32 -4.14 7.86
N ARG A 129 13.70 -4.73 6.72
CA ARG A 129 15.07 -5.23 6.49
C ARG A 129 16.15 -4.17 6.67
N ALA A 130 15.87 -2.93 6.30
CA ALA A 130 16.80 -1.80 6.46
C ALA A 130 16.73 -1.14 7.86
N ILE A 131 15.72 -1.49 8.65
CA ILE A 131 15.47 -0.95 9.99
C ILE A 131 16.12 -1.84 11.05
N LEU A 132 16.06 -3.16 10.84
CA LEU A 132 16.68 -4.16 11.69
C LEU A 132 18.18 -4.17 11.46
N ASN A 133 18.94 -3.62 12.41
CA ASN A 133 20.40 -3.52 12.32
C ASN A 133 21.12 -4.29 13.44
N ASN A 134 20.41 -4.79 14.45
CA ASN A 134 21.01 -5.55 15.54
C ASN A 134 20.28 -6.89 15.82
N PRO A 135 20.73 -8.01 15.23
CA PRO A 135 21.65 -8.09 14.08
C PRO A 135 20.92 -7.73 12.76
N PRO A 136 21.66 -7.31 11.71
CA PRO A 136 21.06 -7.02 10.41
C PRO A 136 20.56 -8.31 9.74
N LEU A 137 19.49 -8.20 8.96
CA LEU A 137 19.02 -9.32 8.16
C LEU A 137 19.98 -9.58 6.98
N PRO A 138 20.43 -10.82 6.76
CA PRO A 138 21.27 -11.17 5.63
C PRO A 138 20.61 -10.78 4.31
N ARG A 139 21.42 -10.37 3.31
CA ARG A 139 20.92 -10.05 1.97
C ARG A 139 20.09 -11.18 1.35
N GLY A 140 20.41 -12.43 1.68
CA GLY A 140 19.70 -13.62 1.21
C GLY A 140 18.45 -14.00 2.00
N TYR A 141 18.09 -13.26 3.04
CA TYR A 141 16.93 -13.54 3.88
C TYR A 141 15.62 -13.36 3.10
N TYR A 142 14.99 -14.49 2.79
CA TYR A 142 13.78 -14.55 1.97
C TYR A 142 12.50 -14.71 2.81
N GLY A 143 12.60 -14.76 4.15
CA GLY A 143 11.43 -14.82 5.03
C GLY A 143 10.62 -13.54 5.02
N ASN A 144 9.47 -13.54 5.70
CA ASN A 144 8.70 -12.32 5.92
C ASN A 144 9.48 -11.36 6.83
N ALA A 145 9.70 -10.13 6.38
CA ALA A 145 10.30 -9.07 7.19
C ALA A 145 9.58 -7.74 6.92
N TYR A 146 8.40 -7.61 7.51
CA TYR A 146 7.64 -6.37 7.53
C TYR A 146 7.02 -6.09 8.89
N ALA A 147 6.67 -4.83 9.14
CA ALA A 147 5.80 -4.40 10.23
C ALA A 147 4.61 -3.62 9.65
N ILE A 148 3.54 -3.51 10.43
CA ILE A 148 2.32 -2.80 10.04
C ILE A 148 2.46 -1.35 10.50
N SER A 149 2.28 -0.39 9.59
CA SER A 149 2.03 1.00 9.95
C SER A 149 0.54 1.27 9.96
N LEU A 150 0.11 2.06 10.94
CA LEU A 150 -1.25 2.53 11.08
C LEU A 150 -1.25 4.05 11.27
N ALA A 151 -2.02 4.75 10.43
CA ALA A 151 -2.45 6.12 10.70
C ALA A 151 -3.95 6.13 11.01
N VAL A 152 -4.36 6.97 11.97
CA VAL A 152 -5.76 7.12 12.40
C VAL A 152 -6.09 8.61 12.49
N THR A 153 -7.27 8.97 12.01
CA THR A 153 -7.85 10.32 12.11
C THR A 153 -9.37 10.20 11.97
N THR A 154 -10.10 11.30 12.08
CA THR A 154 -11.53 11.33 11.76
C THR A 154 -11.79 11.62 10.28
N ALA A 155 -12.95 11.20 9.77
CA ALA A 155 -13.34 11.50 8.41
C ALA A 155 -13.42 13.01 8.16
N GLY A 156 -13.92 13.78 9.13
CA GLY A 156 -14.01 15.24 9.08
C GLY A 156 -12.63 15.88 8.96
N GLU A 157 -11.72 15.57 9.88
CA GLU A 157 -10.35 16.11 9.85
C GLU A 157 -9.65 15.79 8.54
N LEU A 158 -9.74 14.55 8.05
CA LEU A 158 -9.08 14.16 6.81
C LEU A 158 -9.64 14.88 5.57
N CYS A 159 -10.94 15.17 5.55
CA CYS A 159 -11.61 15.82 4.42
C CYS A 159 -11.42 17.34 4.42
N GLU A 160 -11.56 17.97 5.59
CA GLU A 160 -11.53 19.43 5.75
C GLU A 160 -10.11 19.99 5.70
N ASN A 161 -9.10 19.21 6.12
CA ASN A 161 -7.71 19.64 6.06
C ASN A 161 -7.08 19.45 4.65
N PRO A 162 -6.05 20.25 4.33
CA PRO A 162 -5.28 20.12 3.09
C PRO A 162 -4.57 18.76 2.96
N LEU A 163 -4.13 18.45 1.74
CA LEU A 163 -3.40 17.20 1.44
C LEU A 163 -2.14 17.01 2.31
N GLU A 164 -1.53 18.10 2.79
CA GLU A 164 -0.38 18.04 3.69
C GLU A 164 -0.70 17.30 4.99
N TYR A 165 -1.88 17.48 5.56
CA TYR A 165 -2.31 16.82 6.79
C TYR A 165 -2.32 15.30 6.61
N ALA A 166 -2.93 14.84 5.51
CA ALA A 166 -2.93 13.42 5.16
C ALA A 166 -1.50 12.88 4.93
N LEU A 167 -0.63 13.69 4.33
CA LEU A 167 0.77 13.33 4.08
C LEU A 167 1.57 13.20 5.38
N GLU A 168 1.41 14.14 6.30
CA GLU A 168 2.07 14.12 7.61
C GLU A 168 1.65 12.91 8.43
N LEU A 169 0.37 12.52 8.38
CA LEU A 169 -0.12 11.29 8.99
C LEU A 169 0.58 10.04 8.41
N VAL A 170 0.72 9.97 7.08
CA VAL A 170 1.43 8.86 6.41
C VAL A 170 2.90 8.81 6.82
N GLN A 171 3.57 9.96 6.81
CA GLN A 171 4.99 10.07 7.16
C GLN A 171 5.23 9.72 8.63
N THR A 172 4.37 10.18 9.53
CA THR A 172 4.43 9.87 10.96
C THR A 172 4.22 8.38 11.20
N ALA A 173 3.18 7.79 10.60
CA ALA A 173 2.92 6.36 10.74
C ALA A 173 4.07 5.49 10.23
N LYS A 174 4.76 5.93 9.17
CA LYS A 174 5.97 5.27 8.65
C LYS A 174 7.19 5.45 9.56
N ALA A 175 7.41 6.67 10.08
CA ALA A 175 8.53 6.99 10.95
C ALA A 175 8.44 6.29 12.33
N ASN A 176 7.22 6.01 12.80
CA ASN A 176 6.99 5.29 14.05
C ASN A 176 7.51 3.83 14.03
N VAL A 177 7.72 3.25 12.84
CA VAL A 177 8.29 1.90 12.70
C VAL A 177 9.80 1.95 12.92
N THR A 178 10.19 2.00 14.19
CA THR A 178 11.59 1.91 14.63
C THR A 178 11.99 0.46 14.87
N GLU A 179 13.30 0.20 15.08
CA GLU A 179 13.76 -1.15 15.44
C GLU A 179 13.07 -1.67 16.72
N GLU A 180 12.92 -0.84 17.76
CA GLU A 180 12.21 -1.25 18.98
C GLU A 180 10.72 -1.52 18.72
N TYR A 181 10.07 -0.73 17.86
CA TYR A 181 8.68 -1.00 17.45
C TYR A 181 8.55 -2.37 16.77
N VAL A 182 9.49 -2.73 15.89
CA VAL A 182 9.50 -4.06 15.23
C VAL A 182 9.74 -5.17 16.24
N ARG A 183 10.65 -5.00 17.21
CA ARG A 183 10.89 -6.00 18.27
C ARG A 183 9.66 -6.15 19.19
N SER A 184 9.01 -5.05 19.56
CA SER A 184 7.75 -5.05 20.31
C SER A 184 6.63 -5.76 19.54
N PHE A 185 6.53 -5.52 18.23
CA PHE A 185 5.56 -6.16 17.35
C PHE A 185 5.73 -7.67 17.34
N ILE A 186 6.96 -8.17 17.18
CA ILE A 186 7.26 -9.60 17.19
C ILE A 186 6.86 -10.23 18.53
N ASP A 187 7.22 -9.59 19.65
CA ASP A 187 6.85 -10.05 20.99
C ASP A 187 5.33 -10.13 21.15
N LEU A 188 4.61 -9.09 20.74
CA LEU A 188 3.15 -9.06 20.84
C LEU A 188 2.51 -10.17 20.01
N VAL A 189 2.94 -10.34 18.75
CA VAL A 189 2.40 -11.36 17.85
C VAL A 189 2.61 -12.76 18.41
N VAL A 190 3.76 -13.05 19.03
CA VAL A 190 4.00 -14.34 19.68
C VAL A 190 3.16 -14.50 20.94
N THR A 191 3.13 -13.49 21.83
CA THR A 191 2.38 -13.54 23.09
C THR A 191 0.86 -13.64 22.88
N LYS A 192 0.33 -13.00 21.85
CA LYS A 192 -1.11 -12.99 21.53
C LYS A 192 -1.53 -14.07 20.53
N GLY A 193 -0.62 -14.96 20.12
CA GLY A 193 -0.96 -16.07 19.22
C GLY A 193 -1.35 -15.64 17.79
N ARG A 194 -0.65 -14.63 17.24
CA ARG A 194 -0.90 -14.03 15.92
C ARG A 194 -2.29 -13.39 15.80
N PRO A 195 -2.52 -12.27 16.50
CA PRO A 195 -3.80 -11.57 16.46
C PRO A 195 -4.13 -11.11 15.03
N HIS A 196 -5.42 -11.10 14.71
CA HIS A 196 -5.89 -10.55 13.45
C HIS A 196 -5.73 -9.03 13.43
N THR A 197 -5.28 -8.48 12.31
CA THR A 197 -5.26 -7.03 12.10
C THR A 197 -6.69 -6.52 11.92
N THR A 198 -7.06 -5.50 12.68
CA THR A 198 -8.38 -4.89 12.60
C THR A 198 -8.47 -3.99 11.36
N ILE A 199 -9.32 -4.36 10.40
CA ILE A 199 -9.47 -3.66 9.10
C ILE A 199 -10.78 -2.86 8.97
N VAL A 200 -11.48 -2.64 10.08
CA VAL A 200 -12.71 -1.85 10.14
C VAL A 200 -12.42 -0.41 9.70
N GLN A 201 -13.23 0.10 8.76
CA GLN A 201 -13.07 1.43 8.15
C GLN A 201 -11.63 1.76 7.69
N SER A 202 -10.88 0.73 7.31
CA SER A 202 -9.48 0.85 6.95
C SER A 202 -9.29 0.88 5.44
N TYR A 203 -8.41 1.78 4.99
CA TYR A 203 -7.83 1.75 3.66
C TYR A 203 -6.48 1.05 3.75
N VAL A 204 -6.36 -0.15 3.15
CA VAL A 204 -5.12 -0.93 3.21
C VAL A 204 -4.36 -0.75 1.90
N VAL A 205 -3.08 -0.36 1.98
CA VAL A 205 -2.22 -0.16 0.81
C VAL A 205 -1.03 -1.11 0.86
N SER A 206 -0.87 -1.86 -0.23
CA SER A 206 0.31 -2.70 -0.46
C SER A 206 1.07 -2.22 -1.69
N ASN A 207 2.37 -1.95 -1.55
CA ASN A 207 3.17 -1.39 -2.63
C ASN A 207 3.99 -2.47 -3.34
N THR A 208 3.63 -2.78 -4.58
CA THR A 208 4.35 -3.75 -5.43
C THR A 208 5.22 -3.10 -6.50
N VAL A 209 5.24 -1.77 -6.60
CA VAL A 209 5.96 -1.03 -7.67
C VAL A 209 7.44 -1.36 -7.71
N ARG A 210 8.07 -1.57 -6.54
CA ARG A 210 9.51 -1.88 -6.44
C ARG A 210 9.81 -3.34 -6.15
N VAL A 211 8.79 -4.19 -6.20
CA VAL A 211 8.95 -5.61 -5.92
C VAL A 211 9.74 -6.26 -7.07
N GLY A 212 9.52 -5.87 -8.33
CA GLY A 212 10.30 -6.40 -9.46
C GLY A 212 9.74 -7.73 -9.97
N LEU A 213 8.44 -7.75 -10.24
CA LEU A 213 7.74 -8.95 -10.72
C LEU A 213 8.02 -9.28 -12.19
N CYS A 214 8.62 -8.34 -12.94
CA CYS A 214 8.96 -8.52 -14.35
C CYS A 214 10.39 -9.06 -14.49
N VAL A 215 10.53 -10.39 -14.60
CA VAL A 215 11.82 -11.08 -14.70
C VAL A 215 12.00 -11.66 -16.11
N ASP A 216 13.24 -11.67 -16.60
CA ASP A 216 13.61 -12.26 -17.90
C ASP A 216 14.14 -13.68 -17.71
N TYR A 217 13.46 -14.67 -18.28
CA TYR A 217 13.85 -16.09 -18.20
C TYR A 217 14.63 -16.58 -19.43
N GLY A 218 15.06 -15.67 -20.32
CA GLY A 218 15.70 -15.99 -21.60
C GLY A 218 14.84 -15.66 -22.83
N TRP A 219 13.61 -15.18 -22.64
CA TRP A 219 12.70 -14.74 -23.69
C TRP A 219 12.57 -13.20 -23.78
N GLY A 220 13.38 -12.47 -23.01
CA GLY A 220 13.26 -11.02 -22.87
C GLY A 220 12.48 -10.62 -21.62
N LYS A 221 12.52 -9.32 -21.30
CA LYS A 221 11.83 -8.78 -20.13
C LYS A 221 10.32 -9.00 -20.21
N ALA A 222 9.73 -9.44 -19.10
CA ALA A 222 8.29 -9.60 -19.00
C ALA A 222 7.55 -8.27 -19.31
N VAL A 223 6.47 -8.39 -20.07
CA VAL A 223 5.61 -7.25 -20.48
C VAL A 223 4.79 -6.72 -19.30
N TYR A 224 4.40 -7.59 -18.38
CA TYR A 224 3.59 -7.26 -17.20
C TYR A 224 3.85 -8.25 -16.05
N GLY A 225 3.82 -7.73 -14.82
CA GLY A 225 3.86 -8.52 -13.60
C GLY A 225 3.03 -7.83 -12.52
N GLY A 226 2.06 -8.54 -11.95
CA GLY A 226 1.13 -7.97 -10.99
C GLY A 226 0.38 -9.03 -10.18
N VAL A 227 -0.51 -8.58 -9.32
CA VAL A 227 -1.36 -9.46 -8.49
C VAL A 227 -2.41 -10.18 -9.34
N ALA A 228 -2.56 -11.49 -9.10
CA ALA A 228 -3.52 -12.33 -9.82
C ALA A 228 -4.98 -11.99 -9.51
N LYS A 229 -5.28 -11.54 -8.29
CA LYS A 229 -6.58 -11.02 -7.88
C LYS A 229 -6.36 -9.73 -7.10
N ILE A 230 -6.95 -8.65 -7.59
CA ILE A 230 -6.87 -7.33 -6.96
C ILE A 230 -7.92 -7.19 -5.85
N PHE A 231 -9.10 -7.80 -6.05
CA PHE A 231 -10.23 -7.74 -5.12
C PHE A 231 -10.66 -9.15 -4.75
N GLU A 232 -10.21 -9.67 -3.61
CA GLU A 232 -10.62 -11.01 -3.15
C GLU A 232 -12.11 -11.05 -2.80
N ARG A 233 -12.64 -9.95 -2.24
CA ARG A 233 -14.08 -9.67 -2.07
C ARG A 233 -14.29 -8.15 -2.15
N PRO A 234 -15.29 -7.64 -2.91
CA PRO A 234 -15.66 -6.23 -2.85
C PRO A 234 -16.15 -5.90 -1.44
N SER A 235 -15.32 -5.23 -0.64
CA SER A 235 -15.68 -4.75 0.68
C SER A 235 -15.09 -3.36 0.92
N LEU A 236 -15.60 -2.65 1.93
CA LEU A 236 -15.04 -1.37 2.37
C LEU A 236 -13.61 -1.47 2.90
N SER A 237 -13.11 -2.67 3.19
CA SER A 237 -11.74 -2.91 3.63
C SER A 237 -10.81 -3.26 2.47
N ALA A 238 -11.11 -2.76 1.27
CA ALA A 238 -10.39 -3.09 0.05
C ALA A 238 -8.89 -2.77 0.18
N THR A 239 -8.09 -3.82 0.09
CA THR A 239 -6.65 -3.70 -0.12
C THR A 239 -6.39 -3.19 -1.53
N THR A 240 -5.71 -2.06 -1.64
CA THR A 240 -5.25 -1.49 -2.89
C THR A 240 -3.77 -1.82 -3.10
N PHE A 241 -3.46 -2.41 -4.25
CA PHE A 241 -2.09 -2.71 -4.65
C PHE A 241 -1.56 -1.63 -5.59
N TYR A 242 -0.42 -1.01 -5.26
CA TYR A 242 0.27 -0.14 -6.22
C TYR A 242 1.08 -1.02 -7.15
N ILE A 243 0.70 -1.04 -8.42
CA ILE A 243 1.25 -1.93 -9.44
C ILE A 243 1.96 -1.08 -10.48
N GLN A 244 3.22 -1.42 -10.78
CA GLN A 244 3.93 -0.76 -11.87
C GLN A 244 3.36 -1.24 -13.20
N VAL A 245 2.96 -0.31 -14.06
CA VAL A 245 2.43 -0.62 -15.38
C VAL A 245 2.98 0.36 -16.41
N LYS A 246 2.99 -0.07 -17.67
CA LYS A 246 3.11 0.82 -18.82
C LYS A 246 1.74 1.07 -19.42
N ASN A 247 1.42 2.32 -19.72
CA ASN A 247 0.18 2.64 -20.43
C ASN A 247 0.32 2.36 -21.95
N SER A 248 -0.76 2.60 -22.71
CA SER A 248 -0.78 2.38 -24.17
C SER A 248 0.20 3.26 -24.96
N ARG A 249 0.71 4.34 -24.35
CA ARG A 249 1.75 5.21 -24.93
C ARG A 249 3.17 4.77 -24.55
N GLY A 250 3.30 3.66 -23.80
CA GLY A 250 4.59 3.17 -23.31
C GLY A 250 5.14 3.91 -22.09
N GLU A 251 4.36 4.82 -21.49
CA GLU A 251 4.77 5.58 -20.31
C GLU A 251 4.68 4.71 -19.06
N ASP A 252 5.77 4.67 -18.30
CA ASP A 252 5.80 4.03 -16.98
C ASP A 252 4.97 4.83 -15.97
N GLY A 253 4.19 4.12 -15.15
CA GLY A 253 3.42 4.73 -14.07
C GLY A 253 2.93 3.69 -13.06
N ILE A 254 2.13 4.19 -12.12
CA ILE A 254 1.57 3.38 -11.04
C ILE A 254 0.07 3.23 -11.29
N MET A 255 -0.39 2.00 -11.45
CA MET A 255 -1.80 1.66 -11.42
C MET A 255 -2.25 1.50 -9.98
N VAL A 256 -3.30 2.23 -9.63
CA VAL A 256 -3.97 2.20 -8.32
C VAL A 256 -5.40 1.72 -8.55
N PRO A 257 -5.70 0.43 -8.30
CA PRO A 257 -7.05 -0.08 -8.37
C PRO A 257 -7.86 0.31 -7.12
N MET A 258 -9.12 0.66 -7.33
CA MET A 258 -10.03 1.11 -6.29
C MET A 258 -11.41 0.47 -6.51
N CYS A 259 -12.01 -0.10 -5.46
CA CYS A 259 -13.42 -0.51 -5.46
C CYS A 259 -14.18 0.27 -4.40
N LEU A 260 -15.27 0.90 -4.82
CA LEU A 260 -16.16 1.68 -3.96
C LEU A 260 -17.62 1.42 -4.37
N PRO A 261 -18.62 1.73 -3.52
CA PRO A 261 -20.01 1.82 -3.97
C PRO A 261 -20.12 2.72 -5.21
N THR A 262 -20.98 2.40 -6.16
CA THR A 262 -21.01 3.06 -7.48
C THR A 262 -21.06 4.59 -7.39
N LEU A 263 -21.93 5.16 -6.54
CA LEU A 263 -22.03 6.61 -6.32
C LEU A 263 -20.77 7.21 -5.66
N ALA A 264 -20.12 6.46 -4.77
CA ALA A 264 -18.83 6.88 -4.21
C ALA A 264 -17.72 6.82 -5.27
N MET A 265 -17.75 5.84 -6.18
CA MET A 265 -16.79 5.76 -7.27
C MET A 265 -16.93 6.92 -8.26
N GLU A 266 -18.14 7.40 -8.54
CA GLU A 266 -18.37 8.60 -9.36
C GLU A 266 -17.77 9.85 -8.71
N ARG A 267 -18.03 10.05 -7.41
CA ARG A 267 -17.42 11.12 -6.61
C ARG A 267 -15.90 11.03 -6.58
N PHE A 268 -15.36 9.82 -6.43
CA PHE A 268 -13.92 9.57 -6.42
C PHE A 268 -13.25 9.95 -7.74
N VAL A 269 -13.86 9.60 -8.87
CA VAL A 269 -13.38 10.00 -10.19
C VAL A 269 -13.34 11.53 -10.30
N ASN A 270 -14.41 12.21 -9.88
CA ASN A 270 -14.48 13.68 -9.93
C ASN A 270 -13.44 14.35 -9.02
N GLU A 271 -13.25 13.83 -7.80
CA GLU A 271 -12.26 14.34 -6.86
C GLU A 271 -10.83 14.19 -7.40
N VAL A 272 -10.50 13.00 -7.94
CA VAL A 272 -9.20 12.77 -8.57
C VAL A 272 -8.99 13.72 -9.75
N HIS A 273 -10.01 13.92 -10.58
CA HIS A 273 -9.95 14.85 -11.71
C HIS A 273 -9.76 16.30 -11.29
N SER A 274 -10.53 16.77 -10.31
CA SER A 274 -10.46 18.15 -9.82
C SER A 274 -9.02 18.51 -9.44
N VAL A 275 -8.36 17.64 -8.68
CA VAL A 275 -6.98 17.88 -8.24
C VAL A 275 -5.96 17.79 -9.39
N LEU A 276 -6.20 16.93 -10.38
CA LEU A 276 -5.31 16.76 -11.53
C LEU A 276 -5.51 17.80 -12.64
N ASN A 277 -6.71 18.37 -12.80
CA ASN A 277 -7.12 19.24 -13.91
C ASN A 277 -6.97 20.74 -13.63
N ASP A 278 -6.63 21.17 -12.42
CA ASP A 278 -6.31 22.57 -12.08
C ASP A 278 -5.13 23.18 -12.87
N GLN A 279 -4.62 22.50 -13.91
CA GLN A 279 -3.52 22.91 -14.77
C GLN A 279 -3.64 22.39 -16.23
N SER A 280 -4.77 21.81 -16.69
CA SER A 280 -4.82 21.31 -18.09
C SER A 280 -5.11 22.44 -19.08
N ASP A 281 -4.07 22.97 -19.71
CA ASP A 281 -4.16 23.60 -21.02
C ASP A 281 -4.64 22.53 -22.04
N GLY A 282 -5.93 22.55 -22.37
CA GLY A 282 -6.51 22.16 -23.66
C GLY A 282 -6.25 20.78 -24.30
N GLY A 283 -5.61 19.82 -23.63
CA GLY A 283 -5.31 18.49 -24.20
C GLY A 283 -6.48 17.48 -24.07
N PRO A 284 -6.69 16.57 -25.05
CA PRO A 284 -7.74 15.55 -24.95
C PRO A 284 -7.47 14.59 -23.78
N MET A 285 -8.52 14.33 -23.00
CA MET A 285 -8.46 13.53 -21.78
C MET A 285 -7.90 12.12 -22.03
N SER A 286 -6.98 11.70 -21.18
CA SER A 286 -6.62 10.29 -21.03
C SER A 286 -7.85 9.53 -20.55
N THR A 287 -8.54 8.85 -21.46
CA THR A 287 -9.61 7.90 -21.13
C THR A 287 -9.06 6.87 -20.15
N PHE A 288 -9.59 6.82 -18.93
CA PHE A 288 -9.23 5.77 -17.98
C PHE A 288 -9.56 4.42 -18.61
N ILE A 289 -8.65 3.48 -18.45
CA ILE A 289 -8.91 2.09 -18.83
C ILE A 289 -10.03 1.59 -17.91
N LYS A 290 -11.27 1.66 -18.40
CA LYS A 290 -12.40 0.91 -17.86
C LYS A 290 -12.15 -0.56 -18.18
N SER A 291 -11.38 -1.25 -17.35
CA SER A 291 -11.42 -2.70 -17.32
C SER A 291 -12.63 -3.09 -16.49
N SER A 292 -13.73 -3.44 -17.16
CA SER A 292 -14.73 -4.31 -16.56
C SER A 292 -14.07 -5.67 -16.37
N MET A 293 -13.74 -6.02 -15.13
CA MET A 293 -13.68 -7.43 -14.73
C MET A 293 -15.10 -7.89 -14.43
#